data_AF-A0A2N4YMW2-F1
#
_entry.id   AF-A0A2N4YMW2-F1
#
_cell.length_a   1.000
_cell.length_b   1.000
_cell.length_c   1.000
_cell.angle_alpha   90.00
_cell.angle_beta   90.00
_cell.angle_gamma   90.00
#
_symmetry.space_group_name_H-M   'P 1'
#
loop_
_entity.id
_entity.type
_entity.pdbx_description
1 polymer ?
#
loop_
_entity_poly.entity_id
_entity_poly.type
_entity_poly.pdbx_seq_one_letter_code
_entity_poly.pdbx_strand_id
1 'polypeptide(L)'
;MLSVALGYGLVLATAVIVIFADILLKLAADQGQSVYHHHVLSGCALYVLSALIWFGAMQSVGIAQAGMAYAMFTLVALCAIGVCWFNEPFGLREMAGLGCAILAMVLMVRFH
;
A
#
# COMPACT_ATOMS: atom_id res chain seq x y z
N MET A 1 16.13 -15.93 13.60
CA MET A 1 15.44 -16.22 12.33
C MET A 1 14.01 -15.74 12.49
N LEU A 2 13.66 -14.58 11.94
CA LEU A 2 12.28 -14.10 11.98
C LEU A 2 11.41 -15.06 11.16
N SER A 3 10.21 -15.41 11.67
CA SER A 3 9.32 -16.30 10.93
C SER A 3 8.75 -15.61 9.69
N VAL A 4 8.51 -16.38 8.62
CA VAL A 4 7.91 -15.89 7.36
C VAL A 4 6.58 -15.16 7.62
N ALA A 5 5.79 -15.64 8.60
CA ALA A 5 4.57 -14.98 9.05
C ALA A 5 4.82 -13.56 9.60
N LEU A 6 5.90 -13.35 10.35
CA LEU A 6 6.28 -12.04 10.86
C LEU A 6 6.68 -11.11 9.70
N GLY A 7 7.39 -11.63 8.70
CA GLY A 7 7.71 -10.89 7.48
C GLY A 7 6.48 -10.37 6.74
N TYR A 8 5.48 -11.22 6.49
CA TYR A 8 4.21 -10.78 5.89
C TYR A 8 3.43 -9.82 6.80
N GLY A 9 3.50 -10.01 8.12
CA GLY A 9 2.93 -9.07 9.09
C GLY A 9 3.54 -7.67 9.00
N LEU A 10 4.86 -7.58 8.84
CA LEU A 10 5.56 -6.31 8.63
C LEU A 10 5.21 -5.68 7.28
N VAL A 11 5.07 -6.48 6.21
CA VAL A 11 4.59 -5.99 4.90
C VAL A 11 3.19 -5.38 5.02
N LEU A 12 2.28 -6.06 5.73
CA LEU A 12 0.94 -5.55 5.97
C LEU A 12 0.98 -4.25 6.79
N ALA A 13 1.80 -4.18 7.84
CA ALA A 13 1.97 -2.97 8.63
C ALA A 13 2.51 -1.80 7.79
N THR A 14 3.52 -2.05 6.95
CA THR A 14 4.02 -1.06 5.98
C THR A 14 2.90 -0.60 5.05
N ALA A 15 2.13 -1.53 4.48
CA ALA A 15 1.03 -1.20 3.57
C ALA A 15 -0.02 -0.31 4.25
N VAL A 16 -0.43 -0.64 5.48
CA VAL A 16 -1.39 0.18 6.25
C VAL A 16 -0.86 1.60 6.47
N ILE A 17 0.39 1.75 6.87
CA ILE A 17 1.00 3.07 7.09
C ILE A 17 1.03 3.89 5.80
N VAL A 18 1.41 3.25 4.68
CA VAL A 18 1.44 3.94 3.38
C VAL A 18 0.04 4.31 2.91
N ILE A 19 -0.97 3.45 3.09
CA ILE A 19 -2.36 3.76 2.76
C ILE A 19 -2.82 5.02 3.52
N PHE A 20 -2.50 5.13 4.81
CA PHE A 20 -2.79 6.35 5.57
C PHE A 20 -2.05 7.58 5.03
N ALA A 21 -0.78 7.42 4.66
CA ALA A 21 0.00 8.49 4.04
C ALA A 21 -0.65 8.96 2.74
N ASP A 22 -1.05 8.04 1.87
CA ASP A 22 -1.69 8.33 0.59
C ASP A 22 -3.05 9.03 0.76
N ILE A 23 -3.85 8.64 1.76
CA ILE A 23 -5.10 9.35 2.10
C ILE A 23 -4.83 10.80 2.48
N LEU A 24 -3.82 11.05 3.34
CA LEU A 24 -3.47 12.41 3.77
C LEU A 24 -2.99 13.27 2.60
N LEU A 25 -2.18 12.68 1.71
CA LEU A 25 -1.72 13.33 0.49
C LEU A 25 -2.87 13.64 -0.46
N LYS A 26 -3.80 12.69 -0.65
CA LYS A 26 -4.99 12.87 -1.47
C LYS A 26 -5.90 13.97 -0.92
N LEU A 27 -6.12 14.00 0.40
CA LEU A 27 -6.91 15.04 1.05
C LEU A 27 -6.29 16.43 0.86
N ALA A 28 -4.95 16.54 0.96
CA ALA A 28 -4.25 17.78 0.70
C ALA A 28 -4.33 18.20 -0.78
N ALA A 29 -4.21 17.24 -1.69
CA ALA A 29 -4.28 17.45 -3.13
C ALA A 29 -5.67 17.94 -3.57
N ASP A 30 -6.74 17.28 -3.10
CA ASP A 30 -8.12 17.65 -3.45
C ASP A 30 -8.51 19.02 -2.89
N GLN A 31 -7.89 19.45 -1.78
CA GLN A 31 -8.09 20.78 -1.20
C GLN A 31 -7.19 21.88 -1.81
N GLY A 32 -6.33 21.54 -2.78
CA GLY A 32 -5.39 22.49 -3.39
C GLY A 32 -4.37 23.08 -2.41
N GLN A 33 -4.05 22.35 -1.34
CA GLN A 33 -3.16 22.83 -0.29
C GLN A 33 -1.72 22.87 -0.77
N SER A 34 -0.94 23.81 -0.24
CA SER A 34 0.49 23.91 -0.51
C SER A 34 1.26 22.68 0.01
N VAL A 35 2.42 22.39 -0.58
CA VAL A 35 3.33 21.30 -0.17
C VAL A 35 3.77 21.41 1.29
N TYR A 36 3.74 22.61 1.87
CA TYR A 36 4.08 22.87 3.27
C TYR A 36 2.91 22.67 4.24
N HIS A 37 1.73 22.31 3.75
CA HIS A 37 0.57 22.09 4.60
C HIS A 37 0.76 20.82 5.46
N HIS A 38 0.19 20.84 6.67
CA HIS A 38 0.41 19.80 7.69
C HIS A 38 0.13 18.38 7.18
N HIS A 39 -0.89 18.21 6.33
CA HIS A 39 -1.27 16.92 5.74
C HIS A 39 -0.21 16.35 4.78
N VAL A 40 0.47 17.20 4.02
CA VAL A 40 1.55 16.76 3.12
C VAL A 40 2.77 16.35 3.94
N LEU A 41 3.12 17.16 4.94
CA LEU A 41 4.26 16.88 5.80
C LEU A 41 4.06 15.59 6.62
N SER A 42 2.87 15.38 7.17
CA SER A 42 2.55 14.15 7.91
C SER A 42 2.51 12.92 7.00
N GLY A 43 1.95 13.03 5.79
CA GLY A 43 2.05 11.98 4.77
C GLY A 43 3.49 11.60 4.43
N CYS A 44 4.35 12.60 4.20
CA CYS A 44 5.78 12.37 3.97
C CYS A 44 6.47 11.69 5.17
N ALA A 45 6.16 12.11 6.40
CA ALA A 45 6.72 11.50 7.61
C ALA A 45 6.31 10.03 7.75
N LEU A 46 5.06 9.69 7.42
CA LEU A 46 4.58 8.30 7.41
C LEU A 46 5.27 7.47 6.33
N TYR A 47 5.58 8.04 5.16
CA TYR A 47 6.39 7.37 4.13
C TYR A 47 7.82 7.07 4.61
N VAL A 48 8.44 7.98 5.34
CA VAL A 48 9.77 7.73 5.94
C VAL A 48 9.67 6.61 6.99
N LEU A 49 8.63 6.64 7.83
CA LEU A 49 8.40 5.61 8.83
C LEU A 49 8.16 4.23 8.19
N SER A 50 7.39 4.17 7.10
CA SER A 50 7.06 2.93 6.41
C SER A 50 8.30 2.27 5.83
N ALA A 51 9.27 3.05 5.33
CA ALA A 51 10.55 2.56 4.83
C ALA A 51 11.37 1.82 5.90
N LEU A 52 11.31 2.27 7.16
CA LEU A 52 12.00 1.60 8.27
C LEU A 52 11.39 0.22 8.58
N ILE A 53 10.06 0.11 8.55
CA ILE A 53 9.35 -1.15 8.79
C ILE A 53 9.55 -2.11 7.61
N TRP A 54 9.56 -1.56 6.39
CA TRP A 54 9.80 -2.28 5.15
C TRP A 54 11.17 -2.96 5.14
N PHE A 55 12.20 -2.27 5.64
CA PHE A 55 13.53 -2.84 5.82
C PHE A 55 13.50 -4.09 6.72
N GLY A 56 12.72 -4.07 7.80
CA GLY A 56 12.52 -5.24 8.66
C GLY A 56 11.80 -6.39 7.95
N ALA A 57 10.80 -6.08 7.13
CA ALA A 57 10.07 -7.09 6.34
C ALA A 57 10.99 -7.84 5.37
N MET A 58 11.88 -7.10 4.70
CA MET A 58 12.85 -7.65 3.73
C MET A 58 13.90 -8.58 4.35
N GLN A 59 14.11 -8.54 5.67
CA GLN A 59 14.98 -9.49 6.35
C GLN A 59 14.35 -10.90 6.45
N SER A 60 13.04 -11.01 6.21
CA SER A 60 12.25 -12.23 6.48
C SER A 60 11.65 -12.85 5.23
N VAL A 61 11.39 -12.04 4.19
CA VAL A 61 10.70 -12.45 2.96
C VAL A 61 11.48 -11.92 1.75
N GLY A 62 11.54 -12.69 0.66
CA GLY A 62 12.21 -12.27 -0.56
C GLY A 62 11.58 -11.01 -1.15
N ILE A 63 12.40 -10.13 -1.72
CA ILE A 63 11.97 -8.83 -2.27
C ILE A 63 10.79 -8.94 -3.25
N ALA A 64 10.77 -9.98 -4.09
CA ALA A 64 9.68 -10.22 -5.02
C ALA A 64 8.36 -10.53 -4.30
N GLN A 65 8.38 -11.39 -3.29
CA GLN A 65 7.18 -11.75 -2.53
C GLN A 65 6.68 -10.59 -1.67
N ALA A 66 7.59 -9.88 -1.00
CA ALA A 66 7.26 -8.71 -0.20
C ALA A 66 6.65 -7.60 -1.08
N GLY A 67 7.30 -7.28 -2.21
CA GLY A 67 6.83 -6.26 -3.15
C GLY A 67 5.45 -6.57 -3.72
N MET A 68 5.20 -7.82 -4.11
CA MET A 68 3.90 -8.26 -4.61
C MET A 68 2.80 -8.18 -3.54
N ALA A 69 3.08 -8.67 -2.32
CA ALA A 69 2.14 -8.60 -1.20
C ALA A 69 1.78 -7.14 -0.85
N TYR A 70 2.80 -6.27 -0.76
CA TYR A 70 2.62 -4.86 -0.54
C TYR A 70 1.76 -4.21 -1.62
N ALA A 71 2.12 -4.41 -2.90
CA ALA A 71 1.39 -3.84 -4.02
C ALA A 71 -0.07 -4.31 -4.05
N MET A 72 -0.33 -5.58 -3.73
CA MET A 72 -1.69 -6.11 -3.65
C MET A 72 -2.49 -5.43 -2.52
N PHE A 73 -1.91 -5.35 -1.32
CA PHE A 73 -2.57 -4.71 -0.18
C PHE A 73 -2.88 -3.23 -0.44
N THR A 74 -1.91 -2.47 -0.93
CA THR A 74 -2.09 -1.04 -1.20
C THR A 74 -3.05 -0.81 -2.36
N LEU A 75 -2.93 -1.55 -3.47
CA LEU A 75 -3.80 -1.40 -4.63
C LEU A 75 -5.25 -1.72 -4.28
N VAL A 76 -5.51 -2.86 -3.65
CA VAL A 76 -6.88 -3.26 -3.27
C VAL A 76 -7.49 -2.26 -2.30
N ALA A 77 -6.74 -1.86 -1.27
CA ALA A 77 -7.23 -0.94 -0.26
C ALA A 77 -7.47 0.46 -0.82
N LEU A 78 -6.51 1.04 -1.56
CA LEU A 78 -6.65 2.38 -2.13
C LEU A 78 -7.75 2.42 -3.19
N CYS A 79 -7.92 1.35 -3.98
CA CYS A 79 -9.05 1.25 -4.89
C CYS A 79 -10.38 1.27 -4.12
N ALA A 80 -10.50 0.48 -3.05
CA ALA A 80 -11.71 0.48 -2.22
C ALA A 80 -11.96 1.84 -1.56
N ILE A 81 -10.91 2.50 -1.05
CA ILE A 81 -10.99 3.82 -0.41
C ILE A 81 -11.35 4.91 -1.42
N GLY A 82 -10.74 4.90 -2.61
CA GLY A 82 -11.03 5.85 -3.70
C GLY A 82 -12.51 5.81 -4.07
N VAL A 83 -13.07 4.61 -4.22
CA VAL A 83 -14.49 4.42 -4.55
C VAL A 83 -15.41 4.78 -3.39
N CYS A 84 -15.13 4.26 -2.18
CA CYS A 84 -16.05 4.42 -1.04
C CYS A 84 -15.98 5.79 -0.35
N TRP A 85 -14.79 6.41 -0.29
CA TRP A 85 -14.55 7.64 0.46
C TRP A 85 -14.44 8.85 -0.49
N PHE A 86 -13.68 8.73 -1.57
CA PHE A 86 -13.48 9.82 -2.53
C PHE A 86 -14.52 9.86 -3.64
N ASN A 87 -15.44 8.89 -3.69
CA ASN A 87 -16.47 8.76 -4.73
C ASN A 87 -15.89 8.75 -6.15
N GLU A 88 -14.69 8.18 -6.31
CA GLU A 88 -14.04 8.06 -7.62
C GLU A 88 -14.79 7.05 -8.50
N PRO A 89 -14.86 7.29 -9.83
CA PRO A 89 -15.58 6.41 -10.74
C PRO A 89 -14.93 5.01 -10.79
N PHE A 90 -15.74 3.98 -10.61
CA PHE A 90 -15.31 2.58 -10.69
C PHE A 90 -16.01 1.87 -11.84
N GLY A 91 -15.28 1.67 -12.94
CA GLY A 91 -15.79 1.03 -14.14
C GLY A 91 -15.22 -0.37 -14.38
N LEU A 92 -15.57 -0.92 -15.53
CA LEU A 92 -15.12 -2.24 -16.00
C LEU A 92 -13.59 -2.33 -16.16
N ARG A 93 -12.93 -1.21 -16.47
CA ARG A 93 -11.47 -1.16 -16.70
C ARG A 93 -10.71 -1.28 -15.37
N GLU A 94 -11.17 -0.56 -14.36
CA GLU A 94 -10.62 -0.55 -13.00
C GLU A 94 -10.79 -1.95 -12.37
N MET A 95 -11.97 -2.55 -12.55
CA MET A 95 -12.26 -3.90 -12.07
C MET A 95 -11.37 -4.96 -12.75
N ALA A 96 -11.14 -4.86 -14.06
CA ALA A 96 -10.22 -5.75 -14.76
C ALA A 96 -8.76 -5.57 -14.27
N GLY A 97 -8.33 -4.32 -14.05
CA GLY A 97 -7.01 -4.02 -13.49
C GLY A 97 -6.80 -4.60 -12.08
N LEU A 98 -7.80 -4.45 -11.21
CA LEU A 98 -7.81 -5.04 -9.86
C LEU A 98 -7.74 -6.57 -9.93
N GLY A 99 -8.51 -7.18 -10.83
CA GLY A 99 -8.46 -8.63 -11.07
C GLY A 99 -7.07 -9.10 -11.51
N CYS A 100 -6.42 -8.39 -12.45
CA CYS A 100 -5.06 -8.69 -12.88
C CYS A 100 -4.04 -8.57 -11.73
N ALA A 101 -4.17 -7.56 -10.86
CA ALA A 101 -3.30 -7.39 -9.71
C ALA A 101 -3.41 -8.56 -8.72
N ILE A 102 -4.65 -9.01 -8.43
CA ILE A 102 -4.90 -10.17 -7.58
C ILE A 102 -4.32 -11.44 -8.21
N LEU A 103 -4.55 -11.67 -9.50
CA LEU A 103 -4.00 -12.82 -10.23
C LEU A 103 -2.47 -12.85 -10.21
N ALA A 104 -1.82 -11.70 -10.41
CA ALA A 104 -0.38 -11.59 -10.32
C ALA A 104 0.13 -12.03 -8.94
N MET A 105 -0.54 -11.62 -7.86
CA MET A 105 -0.17 -12.01 -6.50
C MET A 105 -0.31 -13.53 -6.31
N VAL A 106 -1.42 -14.13 -6.74
CA VAL A 106 -1.65 -15.58 -6.64
C VAL A 106 -0.52 -16.37 -7.33
N LEU A 107 -0.07 -15.94 -8.52
CA LEU A 107 1.03 -16.59 -9.24
C LEU A 107 2.39 -16.50 -8.53
N MET A 108 2.59 -15.47 -7.70
CA MET A 108 3.83 -15.25 -6.96
C MET A 108 3.86 -15.89 -5.57
N VAL A 109 2.70 -16.34 -5.06
CA VAL A 109 2.65 -17.14 -3.83
C VAL A 109 3.31 -18.48 -4.10
N ARG A 110 4.54 -18.65 -3.60
CA ARG A 110 5.19 -19.96 -3.50
C ARG A 110 4.83 -20.56 -2.15
N PHE A 111 3.99 -21.58 -2.16
CA PHE A 111 3.90 -22.53 -1.05
C PHE A 111 5.20 -23.34 -1.04
N HIS A 112 6.09 -23.04 -0.09
CA HIS A 112 7.30 -23.84 0.17
C HIS A 112 7.11 -24.57 1.49
#